data_AF-A0A7S0IJ38-F1
#
_entry.id   AF-A0A7S0IJ38-F1
#
_cell.length_a   1.000
_cell.length_b   1.000
_cell.length_c   1.000
_cell.angle_alpha   90.00
_cell.angle_beta   90.00
_cell.angle_gamma   90.00
#
_symmetry.space_group_name_H-M   'P 1'
#
loop_
_entity.id
_entity.type
_entity.pdbx_description
1 polymer ?
#
loop_
_entity_poly.entity_id
_entity_poly.type
_entity_poly.pdbx_seq_one_letter_code
_entity_poly.pdbx_strand_id
1 'polypeptide(L)'
;CQCLDLQPGLVEISSRALKSVLDKANVFILGDSTSKMMVHHACRTLIDPAADPQGAGCFKEDGMPTVYSQPQNLRPLSPNPVLVPHDEKCCSGGQCCMTMLESMVSSTCGQYDSNGNFGGIGFVHMASSFKDGFDMPCEYRHAQNLPFTFQERATEALRQFEKSVSFADERRAVVILDVNVWMGGTANAKAHYMNIVKMTKNAIRASGLPIDRTLLMIKTLYDCHDETQWHCARNNQLIREVSAESGTPLFDFDKLWKEHGLDPTRALRRDGIHQMPDTALFEITSMLDFIARHHEELAITKQPPP
;
A
#
# COMPACT_ATOMS: atom_id res chain seq x y z
N CYS A 1 17.06 16.41 15.24
CA CYS A 1 16.25 15.38 14.56
C CYS A 1 16.85 14.03 14.94
N GLN A 2 16.18 13.26 15.80
CA GLN A 2 16.68 11.94 16.21
C GLN A 2 16.17 10.90 15.22
N CYS A 3 17.09 10.10 14.69
CA CYS A 3 16.77 8.90 13.93
C CYS A 3 16.21 7.86 14.91
N LEU A 4 15.15 7.16 14.54
CA LEU A 4 14.59 6.07 15.35
C LEU A 4 15.24 4.74 14.94
N ASP A 5 15.93 4.10 15.88
CA ASP A 5 16.50 2.77 15.68
C ASP A 5 15.36 1.74 15.50
N LEU A 6 15.50 0.88 14.48
CA LEU A 6 14.60 -0.24 14.26
C LEU A 6 14.91 -1.39 15.23
N GLN A 7 13.92 -2.26 15.43
CA GLN A 7 14.18 -3.52 16.14
C GLN A 7 15.29 -4.33 15.43
N PRO A 8 16.29 -4.83 16.19
CA PRO A 8 17.39 -5.61 15.61
C PRO A 8 16.87 -6.81 14.82
N GLY A 9 17.41 -7.03 13.62
CA GLY A 9 17.07 -8.18 12.77
C GLY A 9 15.83 -8.00 11.89
N LEU A 10 15.01 -6.97 12.11
CA LEU A 10 13.76 -6.79 11.39
C LEU A 10 14.00 -6.49 9.90
N VAL A 11 14.99 -5.65 9.58
CA VAL A 11 15.36 -5.32 8.20
C VAL A 11 15.80 -6.57 7.44
N GLU A 12 16.61 -7.44 8.05
CA GLU A 12 17.09 -8.68 7.43
C GLU A 12 15.96 -9.69 7.22
N ILE A 13 15.03 -9.79 8.17
CA ILE A 13 13.84 -10.65 8.05
C ILE A 13 12.96 -10.14 6.91
N SER A 14 12.61 -8.86 6.90
CA SER A 14 11.79 -8.26 5.86
C SER A 14 12.45 -8.33 4.48
N SER A 15 13.76 -8.09 4.38
CA SER A 15 14.51 -8.22 3.13
C SER A 15 14.43 -9.65 2.59
N ARG A 16 14.64 -10.67 3.43
CA ARG A 16 14.54 -12.08 3.01
C ARG A 16 13.14 -12.45 2.56
N ALA A 17 12.11 -12.05 3.31
CA ALA A 17 10.72 -12.31 2.96
C ALA A 17 10.36 -11.66 1.61
N LEU A 18 10.75 -10.40 1.41
CA LEU A 18 10.50 -9.66 0.17
C LEU A 18 11.20 -10.33 -1.01
N LYS A 19 12.49 -10.66 -0.89
CA LYS A 19 13.24 -11.35 -1.94
C LYS A 19 12.59 -12.68 -2.33
N SER A 20 12.21 -13.49 -1.34
CA SER A 20 11.56 -14.79 -1.54
C SER A 20 10.22 -14.68 -2.28
N VAL A 21 9.43 -13.63 -2.00
CA VAL A 21 8.18 -13.39 -2.71
C VAL A 21 8.42 -12.84 -4.11
N LEU A 22 9.34 -11.88 -4.28
CA LEU A 22 9.59 -11.22 -5.58
C LEU A 22 10.07 -12.18 -6.66
N ASP A 23 10.70 -13.30 -6.30
CA ASP A 23 11.03 -14.36 -7.24
C ASP A 23 9.77 -15.00 -7.87
N LYS A 24 8.68 -15.10 -7.10
CA LYS A 24 7.44 -15.81 -7.45
C LYS A 24 6.27 -14.89 -7.83
N ALA A 25 6.25 -13.67 -7.32
CA ALA A 25 5.14 -12.73 -7.49
C ALA A 25 5.59 -11.27 -7.47
N ASN A 26 5.05 -10.49 -8.40
CA ASN A 26 5.07 -9.03 -8.37
C ASN A 26 3.90 -8.52 -7.53
N VAL A 27 4.15 -7.63 -6.59
CA VAL A 27 3.15 -7.14 -5.63
C VAL A 27 2.81 -5.69 -5.94
N PHE A 28 1.53 -5.32 -5.99
CA PHE A 28 1.10 -3.95 -6.21
C PHE A 28 0.03 -3.54 -5.22
N ILE A 29 0.25 -2.43 -4.50
CA ILE A 29 -0.71 -1.93 -3.51
C ILE A 29 -1.44 -0.69 -4.04
N LEU A 30 -2.76 -0.81 -4.12
CA LEU A 30 -3.70 0.29 -4.30
C LEU A 30 -4.13 0.73 -2.89
N GLY A 31 -3.58 1.82 -2.36
CA GLY A 31 -3.84 2.17 -0.96
C GLY A 31 -3.61 3.63 -0.61
N ASP A 32 -3.86 4.01 0.64
CA ASP A 32 -3.68 5.38 1.10
C ASP A 32 -2.28 5.63 1.69
N SER A 33 -2.12 6.69 2.49
CA SER A 33 -0.83 7.06 3.07
C SER A 33 -0.29 6.03 4.06
N THR A 34 -1.14 5.17 4.62
CA THR A 34 -0.72 4.07 5.50
C THR A 34 0.06 3.00 4.75
N SER A 35 -0.40 2.57 3.56
CA SER A 35 0.32 1.60 2.73
C SER A 35 1.54 2.20 2.02
N LYS A 36 1.56 3.52 1.79
CA LYS A 36 2.77 4.23 1.30
C LYS A 36 3.96 3.93 2.21
N MET A 37 3.75 3.98 3.53
CA MET A 37 4.79 3.72 4.53
C MET A 37 5.34 2.30 4.44
N MET A 38 4.43 1.33 4.40
CA MET A 38 4.76 -0.07 4.25
C MET A 38 5.67 -0.30 3.02
N VAL A 39 5.30 0.24 1.86
CA VAL A 39 6.09 0.06 0.62
C VAL A 39 7.42 0.80 0.66
N HIS A 40 7.45 2.04 1.15
CA HIS A 40 8.69 2.80 1.31
C HIS A 40 9.71 2.05 2.18
N HIS A 41 9.26 1.52 3.33
CA HIS A 41 10.12 0.75 4.22
C HIS A 41 10.55 -0.59 3.61
N ALA A 42 9.65 -1.29 2.92
CA ALA A 42 9.98 -2.51 2.20
C ALA A 42 11.09 -2.29 1.16
N CYS A 43 10.97 -1.23 0.34
CA CYS A 43 11.97 -0.87 -0.67
C CYS A 43 13.36 -0.59 -0.07
N ARG A 44 13.41 0.03 1.10
CA ARG A 44 14.67 0.30 1.81
C ARG A 44 15.39 -0.99 2.20
N THR A 45 14.66 -2.05 2.57
CA THR A 45 15.26 -3.34 2.93
C THR A 45 15.96 -4.06 1.76
N LEU A 46 15.74 -3.60 0.52
CA LEU A 46 16.42 -4.12 -0.67
C LEU A 46 17.75 -3.41 -0.95
N ILE A 47 18.03 -2.27 -0.30
CA ILE A 47 19.26 -1.51 -0.48
C ILE A 47 20.31 -2.04 0.49
N ASP A 48 21.57 -2.09 0.06
CA ASP A 48 22.69 -2.35 0.96
C ASP A 48 22.69 -1.29 2.08
N PRO A 49 22.66 -1.68 3.37
CA PRO A 49 22.74 -0.74 4.48
C PRO A 49 23.94 0.22 4.40
N ALA A 50 25.05 -0.17 3.76
CA ALA A 50 26.20 0.70 3.53
C ALA A 50 25.93 1.79 2.47
N ALA A 51 25.04 1.52 1.51
CA ALA A 51 24.64 2.45 0.46
C ALA A 51 23.48 3.37 0.89
N ASP A 52 22.70 2.96 1.89
CA ASP A 52 21.68 3.79 2.53
C ASP A 52 21.79 3.74 4.07
N PRO A 53 22.85 4.36 4.64
CA PRO A 53 23.13 4.31 6.09
C PRO A 53 22.07 5.03 6.93
N GLN A 54 21.23 5.86 6.31
CA GLN A 54 20.04 6.46 6.93
C GLN A 54 18.75 5.70 6.56
N GLY A 55 18.77 4.86 5.53
CA GLY A 55 17.66 4.08 5.00
C GLY A 55 17.11 3.04 5.94
N ALA A 56 18.02 2.39 6.68
CA ALA A 56 17.71 1.35 7.65
C ALA A 56 17.44 1.88 9.08
N GLY A 57 17.65 3.17 9.37
CA GLY A 57 17.58 3.66 10.75
C GLY A 57 17.16 5.12 10.96
N CYS A 58 17.00 5.93 9.91
CA CYS A 58 16.62 7.33 10.06
C CYS A 58 15.21 7.61 9.57
N PHE A 59 14.25 7.36 10.46
CA PHE A 59 12.92 7.92 10.40
C PHE A 59 12.89 9.32 11.03
N LYS A 60 12.29 10.30 10.36
CA LYS A 60 12.15 11.66 10.89
C LYS A 60 10.71 11.89 11.33
N GLU A 61 10.50 11.96 12.63
CA GLU A 61 9.22 12.37 13.21
C GLU A 61 9.16 13.91 13.27
N ASP A 62 8.87 14.58 12.15
CA ASP A 62 8.83 16.06 12.08
C ASP A 62 7.43 16.66 11.97
N GLY A 63 6.40 15.89 12.36
CA GLY A 63 5.01 16.34 12.36
C GLY A 63 4.37 16.42 10.97
N MET A 64 5.13 16.20 9.89
CA MET A 64 4.58 16.07 8.54
C MET A 64 4.30 14.59 8.26
N PRO A 65 3.04 14.19 8.02
CA PRO A 65 2.67 12.79 7.89
C PRO A 65 3.11 12.15 6.56
N THR A 66 3.71 12.91 5.63
CA THR A 66 3.93 12.43 4.24
C THR A 66 5.31 12.70 3.65
N VAL A 67 6.16 13.51 4.32
CA VAL A 67 7.49 13.88 3.82
C VAL A 67 8.50 12.84 4.26
N TYR A 68 8.71 11.84 3.41
CA TYR A 68 9.68 10.78 3.62
C TYR A 68 10.86 10.98 2.68
N SER A 69 12.09 10.76 3.15
CA SER A 69 13.22 10.62 2.23
C SER A 69 12.91 9.41 1.33
N GLN A 70 12.73 9.63 0.03
CA GLN A 70 12.44 8.55 -0.91
C GLN A 70 13.67 7.65 -1.01
N PRO A 71 13.52 6.32 -0.88
CA PRO A 71 14.65 5.42 -1.08
C PRO A 71 15.15 5.55 -2.51
N GLN A 72 16.46 5.49 -2.71
CA GLN A 72 17.08 5.71 -4.04
C GLN A 72 16.64 4.69 -5.09
N ASN A 73 16.16 3.51 -4.67
CA ASN A 73 15.65 2.48 -5.56
C ASN A 73 14.14 2.58 -5.83
N LEU A 74 13.43 3.55 -5.23
CA LEU A 74 12.04 3.82 -5.54
C LEU A 74 11.98 4.60 -6.85
N ARG A 75 11.37 3.99 -7.87
CA ARG A 75 11.25 4.57 -9.20
C ARG A 75 9.81 5.04 -9.40
N PRO A 76 9.59 6.28 -9.84
CA PRO A 76 8.26 6.72 -10.23
C PRO A 76 7.81 5.91 -11.45
N LEU A 77 6.59 5.41 -11.40
CA LEU A 77 5.85 4.96 -12.56
C LEU A 77 5.41 6.25 -13.30
N SER A 78 6.00 6.48 -14.48
CA SER A 78 5.89 7.57 -15.49
C SER A 78 5.09 8.88 -15.19
N PRO A 79 5.56 10.05 -15.68
CA PRO A 79 5.34 11.34 -15.04
C PRO A 79 4.29 12.18 -15.76
N ASN A 80 3.00 11.86 -15.61
CA ASN A 80 2.01 12.94 -15.69
C ASN A 80 1.43 13.17 -14.30
N PRO A 81 2.23 13.68 -13.34
CA PRO A 81 1.64 14.22 -12.13
C PRO A 81 0.69 15.33 -12.58
N VAL A 82 -0.58 15.24 -12.18
CA VAL A 82 -1.49 16.37 -12.34
C VAL A 82 -0.92 17.48 -11.46
N LEU A 83 -0.27 18.47 -12.11
CA LEU A 83 0.29 19.62 -11.43
C LEU A 83 -0.86 20.43 -10.85
N VAL A 84 -0.98 20.44 -9.53
CA VAL A 84 -1.94 21.29 -8.85
C VAL A 84 -1.35 22.69 -8.71
N PRO A 85 -2.07 23.75 -9.09
CA PRO A 85 -1.61 25.12 -8.93
C PRO A 85 -1.28 25.44 -7.47
N HIS A 86 -0.09 25.99 -7.23
CA HIS A 86 0.41 26.34 -5.88
C HIS A 86 -0.44 27.39 -5.14
N ASP A 87 -1.32 28.09 -5.85
CA ASP A 87 -2.20 29.15 -5.35
C ASP A 87 -3.59 28.65 -4.93
N GLU A 88 -3.82 27.34 -4.96
CA GLU A 88 -5.06 26.77 -4.44
C GLU A 88 -5.18 27.02 -2.92
N LYS A 89 -6.38 27.35 -2.43
CA LYS A 89 -6.65 27.80 -1.04
C LYS A 89 -6.15 26.82 0.05
N CYS A 90 -5.91 25.56 -0.30
CA CYS A 90 -5.30 24.57 0.56
C CYS A 90 -3.81 24.76 0.83
N CYS A 91 -3.11 25.47 -0.06
CA CYS A 91 -1.68 25.69 -0.06
C CYS A 91 -1.28 27.10 0.41
N SER A 92 -2.26 27.98 0.62
CA SER A 92 -2.02 29.31 1.20
C SER A 92 -1.54 29.22 2.64
N GLY A 93 -0.35 29.77 2.92
CA GLY A 93 0.30 29.73 4.24
C GLY A 93 1.48 28.77 4.36
N GLY A 94 1.91 28.13 3.26
CA GLY A 94 3.09 27.25 3.24
C GLY A 94 2.84 25.85 3.82
N GLN A 95 1.58 25.52 4.12
CA GLN A 95 1.14 24.24 4.66
C GLN A 95 0.44 23.37 3.61
N CYS A 96 1.02 23.20 2.42
CA CYS A 96 0.65 22.01 1.64
C CYS A 96 1.19 20.79 2.45
N CYS A 97 0.38 20.22 3.34
CA CYS A 97 0.75 19.02 4.12
C CYS A 97 0.92 17.76 3.28
N MET A 98 0.68 17.87 1.98
CA MET A 98 1.21 16.96 0.99
C MET A 98 1.80 17.77 -0.14
N THR A 99 3.02 17.46 -0.53
CA THR A 99 3.33 17.41 -1.96
C THR A 99 2.35 16.42 -2.58
N MET A 100 1.17 16.88 -2.99
CA MET A 100 0.21 16.09 -3.79
C MET A 100 0.84 15.61 -5.11
N LEU A 101 1.96 16.24 -5.49
CA LEU A 101 2.93 15.74 -6.46
C LEU A 101 3.44 14.32 -6.15
N GLU A 102 3.39 13.83 -4.91
CA GLU A 102 3.71 12.46 -4.50
C GLU A 102 2.46 11.59 -4.29
N SER A 103 1.29 12.19 -4.06
CA SER A 103 0.03 11.47 -3.82
C SER A 103 -0.63 10.93 -5.10
N MET A 104 0.02 11.12 -6.24
CA MET A 104 -0.36 10.54 -7.54
C MET A 104 0.81 9.79 -8.19
N VAL A 105 1.95 9.68 -7.50
CA VAL A 105 3.12 8.99 -8.03
C VAL A 105 3.00 7.54 -7.62
N SER A 106 2.38 6.79 -8.52
CA SER A 106 2.62 5.36 -8.57
C SER A 106 4.14 5.14 -8.57
N SER A 107 4.63 4.25 -7.72
CA SER A 107 6.05 3.98 -7.54
C SER A 107 6.31 2.50 -7.55
N THR A 108 7.52 2.09 -7.94
CA THR A 108 7.95 0.70 -7.91
C THR A 108 9.40 0.59 -7.47
N CYS A 109 9.72 -0.46 -6.74
CA CYS A 109 11.09 -0.86 -6.44
C CYS A 109 11.18 -2.39 -6.52
N GLY A 110 12.38 -2.94 -6.51
CA GLY A 110 12.54 -4.36 -6.72
C GLY A 110 13.98 -4.77 -6.91
N GLN A 111 14.16 -5.99 -7.40
CA GLN A 111 15.47 -6.56 -7.68
C GLN A 111 15.44 -7.39 -8.96
N TYR A 112 16.62 -7.55 -9.56
CA TYR A 112 16.83 -8.49 -10.64
C TYR A 112 17.15 -9.87 -10.06
N ASP A 113 16.54 -10.92 -10.61
CA ASP A 113 16.97 -12.30 -10.35
C ASP A 113 18.21 -12.68 -11.18
N SER A 114 18.68 -13.92 -11.03
CA SER A 114 19.84 -14.44 -11.76
C SER A 114 19.67 -14.47 -13.28
N ASN A 115 18.43 -14.41 -13.78
CA ASN A 115 18.10 -14.41 -15.20
C ASN A 115 17.97 -12.99 -15.75
N GLY A 116 18.16 -11.95 -14.91
CA GLY A 116 17.97 -10.56 -15.29
C GLY A 116 16.50 -10.13 -15.36
N ASN A 117 15.57 -10.92 -14.82
CA ASN A 117 14.17 -10.55 -14.75
C ASN A 117 13.92 -9.69 -13.50
N PHE A 118 13.40 -8.48 -13.70
CA PHE A 118 13.09 -7.58 -12.58
C PHE A 118 11.77 -7.98 -11.88
N GLY A 119 11.83 -8.34 -10.60
CA GLY A 119 10.67 -8.54 -9.74
C GLY A 119 10.45 -7.32 -8.86
N GLY A 120 9.21 -6.85 -8.72
CA GLY A 120 8.94 -5.58 -8.05
C GLY A 120 7.75 -5.56 -7.09
N ILE A 121 7.85 -4.63 -6.13
CA ILE A 121 6.73 -4.14 -5.33
C ILE A 121 6.42 -2.71 -5.76
N GLY A 122 5.14 -2.45 -6.05
CA GLY A 122 4.67 -1.13 -6.41
C GLY A 122 3.53 -0.64 -5.54
N PHE A 123 3.29 0.65 -5.59
CA PHE A 123 2.22 1.32 -4.86
C PHE A 123 1.65 2.44 -5.70
N VAL A 124 0.36 2.72 -5.55
CA VAL A 124 -0.23 4.00 -5.94
C VAL A 124 -1.10 4.50 -4.81
N HIS A 125 -0.91 5.79 -4.52
CA HIS A 125 -1.73 6.45 -3.52
C HIS A 125 -3.13 6.72 -4.08
N MET A 126 -4.11 6.11 -3.44
CA MET A 126 -5.53 6.22 -3.75
C MET A 126 -6.21 6.86 -2.55
N ALA A 127 -6.06 8.18 -2.38
CA ALA A 127 -6.91 8.93 -1.48
C ALA A 127 -8.36 8.79 -1.95
N SER A 128 -9.13 7.95 -1.27
CA SER A 128 -10.57 7.85 -1.47
C SER A 128 -11.24 8.64 -0.35
N SER A 129 -11.91 9.73 -0.69
CA SER A 129 -13.05 10.14 0.11
C SER A 129 -14.29 10.06 -0.73
N PHE A 130 -15.28 9.35 -0.20
CA PHE A 130 -16.65 9.33 -0.68
C PHE A 130 -17.55 10.21 0.20
N LYS A 131 -16.96 11.05 1.06
CA LYS A 131 -17.70 11.99 1.90
C LYS A 131 -17.96 13.27 1.11
N ASP A 132 -19.21 13.64 0.88
CA ASP A 132 -19.58 14.90 0.20
C ASP A 132 -19.62 16.10 1.17
N GLY A 133 -18.68 16.18 2.14
CA GLY A 133 -18.74 17.13 3.27
C GLY A 133 -17.53 18.06 3.41
N PHE A 134 -17.75 19.26 3.95
CA PHE A 134 -16.71 20.28 4.19
C PHE A 134 -15.69 19.92 5.29
N ASP A 135 -15.93 18.86 6.07
CA ASP A 135 -15.03 18.42 7.15
C ASP A 135 -13.94 17.43 6.68
N MET A 136 -13.85 17.17 5.37
CA MET A 136 -12.77 16.34 4.83
C MET A 136 -11.41 17.04 4.94
N PRO A 137 -10.34 16.31 5.30
CA PRO A 137 -8.99 16.81 5.10
C PRO A 137 -8.77 17.17 3.63
N CYS A 138 -7.94 18.17 3.41
CA CYS A 138 -7.77 18.80 2.12
C CYS A 138 -7.40 17.81 1.00
N GLU A 139 -6.48 16.88 1.27
CA GLU A 139 -5.99 15.90 0.30
C GLU A 139 -7.11 15.05 -0.31
N TYR A 140 -8.11 14.71 0.50
CA TYR A 140 -9.25 13.91 0.09
C TYR A 140 -10.22 14.71 -0.79
N ARG A 141 -10.36 16.01 -0.55
CA ARG A 141 -11.16 16.92 -1.37
C ARG A 141 -10.55 17.12 -2.75
N HIS A 142 -9.23 17.24 -2.86
CA HIS A 142 -8.57 17.32 -4.16
C HIS A 142 -8.64 16.00 -4.92
N ALA A 143 -8.46 14.87 -4.24
CA ALA A 143 -8.57 13.55 -4.88
C ALA A 143 -9.95 13.28 -5.51
N GLN A 144 -11.02 13.85 -4.94
CA GLN A 144 -12.37 13.86 -5.52
C GLN A 144 -12.45 14.68 -6.82
N ASN A 145 -11.73 15.80 -6.88
CA ASN A 145 -11.74 16.73 -8.02
C ASN A 145 -10.73 16.39 -9.12
N LEU A 146 -9.99 15.28 -8.98
CA LEU A 146 -9.07 14.83 -10.02
C LEU A 146 -9.85 14.46 -11.30
N PRO A 147 -9.27 14.75 -12.49
CA PRO A 147 -9.95 14.53 -13.76
C PRO A 147 -10.18 13.05 -14.09
N PHE A 148 -9.48 12.14 -13.40
CA PHE A 148 -9.58 10.69 -13.59
C PHE A 148 -10.32 10.03 -12.44
N THR A 149 -11.24 9.12 -12.76
CA THR A 149 -11.96 8.26 -11.81
C THR A 149 -11.00 7.30 -11.09
N PHE A 150 -11.46 6.71 -9.98
CA PHE A 150 -10.71 5.65 -9.27
C PHE A 150 -10.24 4.54 -10.23
N GLN A 151 -11.14 4.04 -11.08
CA GLN A 151 -10.84 2.95 -12.01
C GLN A 151 -9.75 3.35 -13.02
N GLU A 152 -9.81 4.56 -13.58
CA GLU A 152 -8.80 5.04 -14.54
C GLU A 152 -7.43 5.18 -13.91
N ARG A 153 -7.36 5.74 -12.69
CA ARG A 153 -6.10 5.86 -11.93
C ARG A 153 -5.51 4.49 -11.60
N ALA A 154 -6.33 3.57 -11.12
CA ALA A 154 -5.90 2.21 -10.83
C ALA A 154 -5.43 1.48 -12.11
N THR A 155 -6.15 1.65 -13.22
CA THR A 155 -5.81 1.02 -14.51
C THR A 155 -4.45 1.51 -15.00
N GLU A 156 -4.22 2.82 -14.97
CA GLU A 156 -2.97 3.40 -15.46
C GLU A 156 -1.80 3.02 -14.56
N ALA A 157 -1.97 3.06 -13.23
CA ALA A 157 -0.93 2.64 -12.30
C ALA A 157 -0.54 1.17 -12.48
N LEU A 158 -1.52 0.27 -12.61
CA LEU A 158 -1.29 -1.16 -12.87
C LEU A 158 -0.62 -1.39 -14.24
N ARG A 159 -1.00 -0.61 -15.26
CA ARG A 159 -0.38 -0.68 -16.60
C ARG A 159 1.08 -0.25 -16.57
N GLN A 160 1.41 0.79 -15.83
CA GLN A 160 2.79 1.22 -15.71
C GLN A 160 3.61 0.23 -14.88
N PHE A 161 3.01 -0.33 -13.82
CA PHE A 161 3.63 -1.39 -13.05
C PHE A 161 3.93 -2.62 -13.91
N GLU A 162 2.97 -3.06 -14.71
CA GLU A 162 3.12 -4.18 -15.65
C GLU A 162 4.34 -4.02 -16.55
N LYS A 163 4.53 -2.84 -17.14
CA LYS A 163 5.70 -2.52 -17.99
C LYS A 163 7.02 -2.45 -17.24
N SER A 164 6.97 -2.29 -15.92
CA SER A 164 8.15 -2.06 -15.08
C SER A 164 8.70 -3.34 -14.47
N VAL A 165 7.97 -4.45 -14.53
CA VAL A 165 8.34 -5.74 -13.92
C VAL A 165 8.26 -6.86 -14.95
N SER A 166 9.01 -7.94 -14.72
CA SER A 166 8.96 -9.13 -15.55
C SER A 166 7.89 -10.10 -15.05
N PHE A 167 7.16 -10.72 -15.98
CA PHE A 167 6.25 -11.85 -15.74
C PHE A 167 6.78 -13.17 -16.33
N ALA A 168 8.08 -13.23 -16.63
CA ALA A 168 8.80 -14.44 -17.01
C ALA A 168 8.77 -15.49 -15.88
N ASP A 169 9.15 -16.73 -16.21
CA ASP A 169 9.24 -17.85 -15.26
C ASP A 169 7.95 -18.08 -14.46
N GLU A 170 6.81 -17.88 -15.11
CA GLU A 170 5.47 -17.99 -14.53
C GLU A 170 5.17 -17.03 -13.37
N ARG A 171 6.00 -16.00 -13.14
CA ARG A 171 5.80 -15.01 -12.06
C ARG A 171 4.39 -14.42 -12.08
N ARG A 172 3.76 -14.39 -10.90
CA ARG A 172 2.37 -13.95 -10.73
C ARG A 172 2.27 -12.45 -10.46
N ALA A 173 1.07 -11.90 -10.55
CA ALA A 173 0.75 -10.57 -10.03
C ALA A 173 -0.14 -10.71 -8.79
N VAL A 174 0.13 -9.92 -7.76
CA VAL A 174 -0.74 -9.78 -6.58
C VAL A 174 -1.07 -8.32 -6.41
N VAL A 175 -2.35 -7.98 -6.54
CA VAL A 175 -2.87 -6.63 -6.32
C VAL A 175 -3.56 -6.60 -4.96
N ILE A 176 -3.17 -5.68 -4.09
CA ILE A 176 -3.73 -5.53 -2.74
C ILE A 176 -4.51 -4.23 -2.65
N LEU A 177 -5.72 -4.31 -2.11
CA LEU A 177 -6.54 -3.16 -1.75
C LEU A 177 -6.35 -2.80 -0.27
N ASP A 178 -5.92 -1.57 -0.02
CA ASP A 178 -5.77 -0.96 1.30
C ASP A 178 -6.24 0.51 1.28
N VAL A 179 -7.51 0.70 0.91
CA VAL A 179 -8.12 2.01 0.66
C VAL A 179 -9.21 2.20 1.71
N ASN A 180 -8.91 2.80 2.88
CA ASN A 180 -9.76 2.55 4.05
C ASN A 180 -10.06 3.74 4.98
N VAL A 181 -9.12 4.67 5.20
CA VAL A 181 -9.12 5.48 6.44
C VAL A 181 -10.34 6.40 6.65
N TRP A 182 -11.12 6.74 5.62
CA TRP A 182 -12.27 7.65 5.74
C TRP A 182 -13.63 7.08 5.33
N MET A 183 -13.73 5.78 5.02
CA MET A 183 -15.00 5.18 4.61
C MET A 183 -15.89 4.75 5.77
N GLY A 184 -15.34 4.45 6.95
CA GLY A 184 -16.09 3.91 8.09
C GLY A 184 -17.23 4.80 8.61
N GLY A 185 -17.13 6.11 8.42
CA GLY A 185 -18.15 7.10 8.82
C GLY A 185 -19.22 7.40 7.76
N THR A 186 -19.09 6.86 6.55
CA THR A 186 -19.96 7.22 5.42
C THR A 186 -21.21 6.32 5.37
N ALA A 187 -22.38 6.92 5.09
CA ALA A 187 -23.57 6.15 4.75
C ALA A 187 -23.28 5.27 3.52
N ASN A 188 -23.66 3.98 3.54
CA ASN A 188 -23.38 3.02 2.47
C ASN A 188 -21.89 2.66 2.26
N ALA A 189 -21.02 2.83 3.26
CA ALA A 189 -19.59 2.47 3.19
C ALA A 189 -19.32 1.08 2.58
N LYS A 190 -20.12 0.06 2.93
CA LYS A 190 -20.01 -1.29 2.36
C LYS A 190 -20.16 -1.29 0.83
N ALA A 191 -21.13 -0.54 0.30
CA ALA A 191 -21.34 -0.45 -1.15
C ALA A 191 -20.15 0.24 -1.85
N HIS A 192 -19.52 1.22 -1.22
CA HIS A 192 -18.31 1.85 -1.73
C HIS A 192 -17.14 0.86 -1.81
N TYR A 193 -16.92 0.07 -0.76
CA TYR A 193 -15.93 -1.01 -0.78
C TYR A 193 -16.19 -2.04 -1.88
N MET A 194 -17.44 -2.49 -2.04
CA MET A 194 -17.82 -3.41 -3.12
C MET A 194 -17.56 -2.80 -4.51
N ASN A 195 -17.83 -1.50 -4.67
CA ASN A 195 -17.52 -0.78 -5.91
C ASN A 195 -16.02 -0.66 -6.16
N ILE A 196 -15.19 -0.40 -5.12
CA ILE A 196 -13.74 -0.40 -5.23
C ILE A 196 -13.23 -1.76 -5.71
N VAL A 197 -13.71 -2.85 -5.12
CA VAL A 197 -13.35 -4.21 -5.55
C VAL A 197 -13.72 -4.42 -7.03
N LYS A 198 -14.93 -4.03 -7.43
CA LYS A 198 -15.39 -4.14 -8.82
C LYS A 198 -14.53 -3.30 -9.79
N MET A 199 -14.29 -2.03 -9.47
CA MET A 199 -13.46 -1.13 -10.27
C MET A 199 -12.03 -1.66 -10.40
N THR A 200 -11.48 -2.24 -9.32
CA THR A 200 -10.14 -2.83 -9.32
C THR A 200 -10.07 -4.09 -10.19
N LYS A 201 -11.06 -4.97 -10.12
CA LYS A 201 -11.15 -6.13 -11.04
C LYS A 201 -11.19 -5.68 -12.51
N ASN A 202 -11.89 -4.59 -12.80
CA ASN A 202 -11.92 -4.02 -14.15
C ASN A 202 -10.57 -3.38 -14.54
N ALA A 203 -9.93 -2.67 -13.61
CA ALA A 203 -8.61 -2.08 -13.83
C ALA A 203 -7.55 -3.15 -14.13
N ILE A 204 -7.55 -4.27 -13.39
CA ILE A 204 -6.68 -5.42 -13.67
C ILE A 204 -6.88 -5.91 -15.10
N ARG A 205 -8.13 -6.13 -15.53
CA ARG A 205 -8.45 -6.59 -16.90
C ARG A 205 -8.00 -5.61 -17.99
N ALA A 206 -7.93 -4.32 -17.69
CA ALA A 206 -7.56 -3.26 -18.64
C ALA A 206 -6.08 -2.82 -18.56
N SER A 207 -5.33 -3.37 -17.59
CA SER A 207 -3.95 -2.95 -17.29
C SER A 207 -2.89 -3.61 -18.17
N GLY A 208 -3.16 -4.82 -18.67
CA GLY A 208 -2.16 -5.65 -19.36
C GLY A 208 -1.53 -6.73 -18.48
N LEU A 209 -1.80 -6.72 -17.16
CA LEU A 209 -1.35 -7.79 -16.26
C LEU A 209 -1.86 -9.17 -16.73
N PRO A 210 -1.10 -10.26 -16.49
CA PRO A 210 -1.50 -11.62 -16.86
C PRO A 210 -2.71 -12.05 -16.02
N ILE A 211 -3.93 -11.92 -16.58
CA ILE A 211 -5.19 -12.07 -15.85
C ILE A 211 -5.30 -13.44 -15.17
N ASP A 212 -4.87 -14.51 -15.83
CA ASP A 212 -4.88 -15.90 -15.34
C ASP A 212 -3.92 -16.15 -14.16
N ARG A 213 -2.95 -15.26 -13.98
CA ARG A 213 -1.94 -15.29 -12.91
C ARG A 213 -1.99 -14.06 -12.02
N THR A 214 -3.08 -13.29 -12.06
CA THR A 214 -3.28 -12.12 -11.21
C THR A 214 -4.26 -12.44 -10.08
N LEU A 215 -3.81 -12.25 -8.84
CA LEU A 215 -4.62 -12.35 -7.64
C LEU A 215 -4.99 -10.94 -7.16
N LEU A 216 -6.28 -10.73 -6.87
CA LEU A 216 -6.73 -9.55 -6.11
C LEU A 216 -6.94 -9.96 -4.66
N MET A 217 -6.37 -9.19 -3.74
CA MET A 217 -6.54 -9.33 -2.29
C MET A 217 -7.03 -8.03 -1.69
N ILE A 218 -7.60 -8.11 -0.49
CA ILE A 218 -7.95 -6.95 0.34
C ILE A 218 -7.33 -7.11 1.72
N LYS A 219 -6.94 -6.00 2.33
CA LYS A 219 -6.29 -5.95 3.64
C LYS A 219 -7.16 -5.15 4.63
N THR A 220 -7.24 -5.60 5.88
CA THR A 220 -7.71 -4.76 7.00
C THR A 220 -6.62 -3.80 7.47
N LEU A 221 -6.98 -2.69 8.10
CA LEU A 221 -6.06 -1.81 8.84
C LEU A 221 -5.58 -2.49 10.15
N TYR A 222 -5.42 -1.69 11.19
CA TYR A 222 -5.03 -2.00 12.57
C TYR A 222 -5.89 -1.16 13.53
N ASP A 223 -5.66 -1.26 14.83
CA ASP A 223 -6.29 -0.38 15.81
C ASP A 223 -5.66 1.03 15.73
N CYS A 224 -6.50 2.06 15.63
CA CYS A 224 -6.04 3.44 15.55
C CYS A 224 -5.99 4.10 16.92
N HIS A 225 -5.20 5.17 17.06
CA HIS A 225 -5.05 5.84 18.37
C HIS A 225 -6.37 6.48 18.83
N ASP A 226 -7.12 7.05 17.88
CA ASP A 226 -8.44 7.63 18.11
C ASP A 226 -9.47 7.05 17.12
N GLU A 227 -10.27 6.10 17.60
CA GLU A 227 -11.34 5.49 16.81
C GLU A 227 -12.49 6.45 16.47
N THR A 228 -12.64 7.54 17.22
CA THR A 228 -13.63 8.58 16.92
C THR A 228 -13.22 9.43 15.72
N GLN A 229 -11.90 9.53 15.48
CA GLN A 229 -11.33 10.24 14.36
C GLN A 229 -11.16 9.34 13.12
N TRP A 230 -10.62 8.13 13.30
CA TRP A 230 -10.12 7.30 12.19
C TRP A 230 -11.01 6.09 11.84
N HIS A 231 -11.92 5.70 12.74
CA HIS A 231 -12.92 4.65 12.51
C HIS A 231 -12.36 3.30 12.02
N CYS A 232 -11.16 2.92 12.47
CA CYS A 232 -10.44 1.78 11.95
C CYS A 232 -11.14 0.46 12.28
N ALA A 233 -11.74 0.33 13.47
CA ALA A 233 -12.55 -0.83 13.82
C ALA A 233 -13.74 -1.03 12.86
N ARG A 234 -14.43 0.06 12.49
CA ARG A 234 -15.56 0.01 11.56
C ARG A 234 -15.09 -0.34 10.14
N ASN A 235 -13.99 0.23 9.68
CA ASN A 235 -13.38 -0.13 8.40
C ASN A 235 -12.98 -1.61 8.37
N ASN A 236 -12.33 -2.12 9.42
CA ASN A 236 -11.91 -3.53 9.51
C ASN A 236 -13.10 -4.48 9.45
N GLN A 237 -14.21 -4.14 10.12
CA GLN A 237 -15.46 -4.90 9.99
C GLN A 237 -15.99 -4.91 8.55
N LEU A 238 -16.09 -3.74 7.91
CA LEU A 238 -16.60 -3.62 6.54
C LEU A 238 -15.74 -4.38 5.54
N ILE A 239 -14.42 -4.32 5.68
CA ILE A 239 -13.46 -5.03 4.83
C ILE A 239 -13.66 -6.54 4.93
N ARG A 240 -13.88 -7.08 6.14
CA ARG A 240 -14.17 -8.51 6.34
C ARG A 240 -15.48 -8.91 5.67
N GLU A 241 -16.54 -8.11 5.84
CA GLU A 241 -17.83 -8.35 5.18
C GLU A 241 -17.70 -8.34 3.65
N VAL A 242 -16.99 -7.35 3.09
CA VAL A 242 -16.75 -7.19 1.65
C VAL A 242 -15.88 -8.31 1.09
N SER A 243 -14.83 -8.71 1.81
CA SER A 243 -13.99 -9.86 1.44
C SER A 243 -14.84 -11.12 1.30
N ALA A 244 -15.64 -11.43 2.32
CA ALA A 244 -16.50 -12.61 2.34
C ALA A 244 -17.54 -12.57 1.20
N GLU A 245 -18.20 -11.43 0.98
CA GLU A 245 -19.24 -11.30 -0.05
C GLU A 245 -18.68 -11.29 -1.47
N SER A 246 -17.51 -10.70 -1.68
CA SER A 246 -16.88 -10.60 -3.01
C SER A 246 -15.98 -11.78 -3.39
N GLY A 247 -15.75 -12.71 -2.44
CA GLY A 247 -14.81 -13.81 -2.58
C GLY A 247 -13.35 -13.37 -2.74
N THR A 248 -13.00 -12.16 -2.29
CA THR A 248 -11.65 -11.61 -2.41
C THR A 248 -10.83 -12.03 -1.20
N PRO A 249 -9.69 -12.74 -1.33
CA PRO A 249 -8.89 -13.17 -0.19
C PRO A 249 -8.50 -12.01 0.73
N LEU A 250 -8.61 -12.25 2.05
CA LEU A 250 -8.36 -11.28 3.10
C LEU A 250 -7.00 -11.51 3.77
N PHE A 251 -6.16 -10.47 3.75
CA PHE A 251 -5.08 -10.34 4.72
C PHE A 251 -5.58 -9.57 5.94
N ASP A 252 -5.91 -10.29 7.01
CA ASP A 252 -6.47 -9.72 8.24
C ASP A 252 -5.35 -9.25 9.19
N PHE A 253 -4.76 -8.11 8.88
CA PHE A 253 -3.72 -7.50 9.71
C PHE A 253 -4.23 -7.02 11.07
N ASP A 254 -5.51 -6.66 11.19
CA ASP A 254 -6.13 -6.25 12.45
C ASP A 254 -6.13 -7.41 13.46
N LYS A 255 -6.37 -8.63 12.96
CA LYS A 255 -6.23 -9.84 13.77
C LYS A 255 -4.78 -10.06 14.20
N LEU A 256 -3.82 -9.97 13.27
CA LEU A 256 -2.39 -10.16 13.59
C LEU A 256 -1.87 -9.11 14.57
N TRP A 257 -2.30 -7.87 14.43
CA TRP A 257 -2.02 -6.75 15.33
C TRP A 257 -2.41 -7.08 16.77
N LYS A 258 -3.63 -7.59 16.95
CA LYS A 258 -4.18 -7.97 18.25
C LYS A 258 -3.48 -9.19 18.83
N GLU A 259 -3.19 -10.19 18.01
CA GLU A 259 -2.46 -11.39 18.42
C GLU A 259 -1.01 -11.07 18.84
N HIS A 260 -0.37 -10.09 18.20
CA HIS A 260 0.96 -9.59 18.58
C HIS A 260 0.93 -8.61 19.76
N GLY A 261 -0.25 -8.17 20.21
CA GLY A 261 -0.37 -7.22 21.32
C GLY A 261 0.23 -5.85 21.02
N LEU A 262 0.13 -5.38 19.77
CA LEU A 262 0.64 -4.07 19.38
C LEU A 262 -0.21 -2.95 20.01
N ASP A 263 0.47 -1.97 20.59
CA ASP A 263 -0.13 -0.83 21.28
C ASP A 263 -0.12 0.38 20.34
N PRO A 264 -1.30 0.93 19.96
CA PRO A 264 -1.38 2.07 19.04
C PRO A 264 -0.54 3.29 19.46
N THR A 265 -0.34 3.50 20.76
CA THR A 265 0.46 4.65 21.26
C THR A 265 1.96 4.53 20.97
N ARG A 266 2.44 3.31 20.67
CA ARG A 266 3.84 3.01 20.39
C ARG A 266 4.06 2.52 18.96
N ALA A 267 3.05 1.86 18.39
CA ALA A 267 3.11 1.28 17.05
C ALA A 267 2.75 2.29 15.95
N LEU A 268 2.10 3.41 16.29
CA LEU A 268 1.74 4.49 15.37
C LEU A 268 2.49 5.79 15.73
N ARG A 269 2.59 6.69 14.74
CA ARG A 269 3.07 8.05 14.91
C ARG A 269 2.09 8.85 15.78
N ARG A 270 2.51 10.04 16.20
CA ARG A 270 1.67 11.01 16.94
C ARG A 270 0.36 11.39 16.26
N ASP A 271 0.25 11.26 14.95
CA ASP A 271 -1.02 11.48 14.24
C ASP A 271 -2.06 10.37 14.49
N GLY A 272 -1.64 9.26 15.11
CA GLY A 272 -2.53 8.20 15.54
C GLY A 272 -3.02 7.29 14.43
N ILE A 273 -2.46 7.42 13.22
CA ILE A 273 -2.85 6.62 12.06
C ILE A 273 -1.65 6.07 11.30
N HIS A 274 -0.58 6.83 11.08
CA HIS A 274 0.55 6.31 10.31
C HIS A 274 1.43 5.42 11.16
N GLN A 275 1.92 4.33 10.59
CA GLN A 275 2.75 3.37 11.29
C GLN A 275 4.13 3.91 11.63
N MET A 276 4.64 3.50 12.79
CA MET A 276 6.08 3.52 13.04
C MET A 276 6.78 2.55 12.09
N PRO A 277 8.06 2.79 11.74
CA PRO A 277 8.81 1.95 10.80
C PRO A 277 8.78 0.45 11.10
N ASP A 278 8.96 0.06 12.37
CA ASP A 278 8.93 -1.35 12.80
C ASP A 278 7.57 -1.99 12.50
N THR A 279 6.49 -1.27 12.80
CA THR A 279 5.12 -1.70 12.53
C THR A 279 4.87 -1.86 11.02
N ALA A 280 5.36 -0.92 10.21
CA ALA A 280 5.25 -0.99 8.75
C ALA A 280 6.03 -2.19 8.16
N LEU A 281 7.22 -2.48 8.69
CA LEU A 281 8.02 -3.65 8.31
C LEU A 281 7.39 -4.97 8.77
N PHE A 282 6.81 -5.00 9.98
CA PHE A 282 6.06 -6.14 10.47
C PHE A 282 4.84 -6.43 9.59
N GLU A 283 4.10 -5.40 9.19
CA GLU A 283 2.95 -5.54 8.29
C GLU A 283 3.35 -6.12 6.94
N ILE A 284 4.33 -5.51 6.23
CA ILE A 284 4.73 -6.02 4.91
C ILE A 284 5.25 -7.45 5.01
N THR A 285 6.05 -7.78 6.02
CA THR A 285 6.61 -9.12 6.19
C THR A 285 5.48 -10.13 6.37
N SER A 286 4.53 -9.84 7.24
CA SER A 286 3.37 -10.70 7.48
C SER A 286 2.48 -10.87 6.23
N MET A 287 2.35 -9.80 5.44
CA MET A 287 1.60 -9.83 4.19
C MET A 287 2.31 -10.68 3.12
N LEU A 288 3.63 -10.55 3.00
CA LEU A 288 4.44 -11.33 2.08
C LEU A 288 4.39 -12.83 2.45
N ASP A 289 4.44 -13.18 3.73
CA ASP A 289 4.28 -14.55 4.20
C ASP A 289 2.87 -15.11 3.92
N PHE A 290 1.84 -14.27 4.02
CA PHE A 290 0.48 -14.64 3.61
C PHE A 290 0.42 -14.93 2.10
N ILE A 291 1.00 -14.04 1.28
CA ILE A 291 1.06 -14.19 -0.17
C ILE A 291 1.78 -15.50 -0.54
N ALA A 292 2.95 -15.75 0.05
CA ALA A 292 3.74 -16.96 -0.19
C ALA A 292 2.94 -18.24 0.06
N ARG A 293 2.24 -18.33 1.20
CA ARG A 293 1.38 -19.47 1.55
C ARG A 293 0.23 -19.65 0.56
N HIS A 294 -0.42 -18.56 0.16
CA HIS A 294 -1.51 -18.63 -0.80
C HIS A 294 -1.06 -19.09 -2.19
N HIS A 295 0.18 -18.76 -2.60
CA HIS A 295 0.77 -19.29 -3.83
C HIS A 295 1.04 -20.79 -3.77
N GLU A 296 1.51 -21.30 -2.63
CA GLU A 296 1.75 -22.73 -2.41
C GLU A 296 0.43 -23.52 -2.45
N GLU A 297 -0.62 -23.04 -1.80
CA GLU A 297 -1.96 -23.64 -1.84
C GLU A 297 -2.51 -23.71 -3.28
N LEU A 298 -2.37 -22.63 -4.05
CA LEU A 298 -2.79 -22.59 -5.45
C LEU A 298 -1.98 -23.51 -6.38
N ALA A 299 -0.73 -23.84 -6.02
CA ALA A 299 0.10 -24.78 -6.78
C ALA A 299 -0.34 -26.23 -6.55
N ILE A 300 -0.76 -26.57 -5.32
CA ILE A 300 -1.28 -27.90 -4.96
C ILE A 300 -2.61 -28.17 -5.69
N THR A 301 -3.50 -27.17 -5.76
CA THR A 301 -4.82 -27.33 -6.43
C THR A 301 -4.74 -27.45 -7.96
N LYS A 302 -3.59 -27.15 -8.57
CA LYS A 302 -3.38 -27.30 -10.03
C LYS A 302 -2.85 -28.68 -10.42
N GLN A 303 -2.51 -29.55 -9.47
CA GLN A 303 -2.20 -30.94 -9.79
C GLN A 303 -3.49 -31.68 -10.18
N PRO A 304 -3.50 -32.43 -11.30
CA PRO A 304 -4.61 -33.33 -11.58
C PRO A 304 -4.75 -34.31 -10.41
N PRO A 305 -5.98 -34.75 -10.06
CA PRO A 305 -6.12 -35.81 -9.07
C PRO A 305 -5.34 -37.06 -9.53
N PRO A 306 -4.79 -37.83 -8.58
CA PRO A 306 -3.95 -38.99 -8.89
C PRO A 306 -4.66 -40.04 -9.74
#